data_AF-A0A2N1PMX1-F1
#
_entry.id   AF-A0A2N1PMX1-F1
#
_cell.length_a   1.000
_cell.length_b   1.000
_cell.length_c   1.000
_cell.angle_alpha   90.00
_cell.angle_beta   90.00
_cell.angle_gamma   90.00
#
_symmetry.space_group_name_H-M   'P 1'
#
loop_
_entity.id
_entity.type
_entity.pdbx_description
1 polymer ?
#
loop_
_entity_poly.entity_id
_entity_poly.type
_entity_poly.pdbx_seq_one_letter_code
_entity_poly.pdbx_strand_id
1 'polypeptide(L)'
;MNSLHFHEWSPFNNLSQRGQRMSDFKQKPDSMKKKFSELIVFSAGGVAPPLTVLKRSFQARTGIAVKMYNGRPEELTAMIQKGERCDLLSLGAGFIADAMVSNGLLKESSVNMECSVNSALRQRKLIGWRDLALLTRRGSSFEGFDFSRLISCLSSGSNPLPKLSLASAGCLTGIWEMAALKHGPSSIDSIIAAKPAWATSCGELISHLVTGRADAILGWNTFAGFRDPDMFMSILPEAIQFRRPTIICSPVTCANQEGASAFVDHIFSEQGRIQYSQMGWTLPDWGVLATFDSATSVMKGERLLTDAELSVETIPTPRRFSSDCGSSILIHNTSAARVLFHLSEMKGFAKCHPVEIASIF
;
A
#
# COMPACT_ATOMS: atom_id res chain seq x y z
N MET A 1 7.53 9.84 34.64
CA MET A 1 7.34 10.28 33.25
C MET A 1 8.61 9.91 32.50
N ASN A 2 8.65 8.71 31.90
CA ASN A 2 9.85 8.22 31.22
C ASN A 2 9.63 8.39 29.71
N SER A 3 10.45 9.22 29.09
CA SER A 3 10.56 9.36 27.64
C SER A 3 11.10 8.06 27.05
N LEU A 4 10.27 7.36 26.28
CA LEU A 4 10.69 6.21 25.48
C LEU A 4 11.66 6.69 24.41
N HIS A 5 12.95 6.41 24.60
CA HIS A 5 13.97 6.58 23.56
C HIS A 5 13.79 5.49 22.49
N PHE A 6 13.51 5.92 21.26
CA PHE A 6 13.45 5.05 20.09
C PHE A 6 14.88 4.62 19.71
N HIS A 7 15.21 3.34 19.90
CA HIS A 7 16.42 2.76 19.34
C HIS A 7 16.26 2.54 17.83
N GLU A 8 17.16 3.14 17.04
CA GLU A 8 17.37 2.80 15.63
C GLU A 8 17.86 1.35 15.55
N TRP A 9 16.98 0.45 15.08
CA TRP A 9 17.36 -0.92 14.74
C TRP A 9 17.36 -1.06 13.21
N SER A 10 18.51 -1.48 12.67
CA SER A 10 18.77 -1.74 11.25
C SER A 10 18.81 -3.25 11.02
N PRO A 11 17.82 -3.87 10.35
CA PRO A 11 17.87 -5.29 10.03
C PRO A 11 18.58 -5.60 8.70
N PHE A 12 19.30 -4.64 8.10
CA PHE A 12 19.90 -4.81 6.77
C PHE A 12 21.43 -4.77 6.80
N ASN A 13 22.07 -5.82 7.32
CA ASN A 13 23.51 -6.02 7.13
C ASN A 13 23.90 -7.16 6.17
N ASN A 14 22.94 -7.87 5.54
CA ASN A 14 23.27 -9.04 4.70
C ASN A 14 22.75 -9.02 3.25
N LEU A 15 22.42 -7.85 2.69
CA LEU A 15 22.07 -7.72 1.25
C LEU A 15 23.14 -7.01 0.41
N SER A 16 24.35 -6.79 0.92
CA SER A 16 25.40 -5.99 0.26
C SER A 16 26.30 -6.73 -0.74
N GLN A 17 25.98 -7.96 -1.18
CA GLN A 17 26.90 -8.73 -2.06
C GLN A 17 26.32 -9.29 -3.37
N ARG A 18 25.27 -8.69 -3.93
CA ARG A 18 24.94 -8.91 -5.36
C ARG A 18 24.73 -7.58 -6.08
N GLY A 19 25.83 -6.90 -6.33
CA GLY A 19 25.89 -5.70 -7.19
C GLY A 19 26.95 -5.88 -8.27
N GLN A 20 26.51 -6.20 -9.50
CA GLN A 20 27.19 -6.04 -10.80
C GLN A 20 26.22 -6.67 -11.82
N ARG A 21 25.56 -5.99 -12.76
CA ARG A 21 25.78 -4.74 -13.49
C ARG A 21 24.44 -4.00 -13.67
N MET A 22 24.40 -2.71 -13.33
CA MET A 22 23.37 -1.77 -13.76
C MET A 22 24.06 -0.59 -14.46
N SER A 23 24.75 -0.85 -15.57
CA SER A 23 25.48 0.19 -16.32
C SER A 23 24.62 0.95 -17.34
N ASP A 24 23.39 0.53 -17.62
CA ASP A 24 22.73 0.96 -18.87
C ASP A 24 21.62 2.00 -18.68
N PHE A 25 21.55 2.65 -17.52
CA PHE A 25 20.63 3.77 -17.25
C PHE A 25 21.33 5.11 -16.99
N LYS A 26 22.51 5.32 -17.58
CA LYS A 26 23.20 6.62 -17.57
C LYS A 26 22.77 7.45 -18.77
N GLN A 27 21.75 8.29 -18.58
CA GLN A 27 21.75 9.72 -18.93
C GLN A 27 20.34 10.32 -18.80
N LYS A 28 20.06 10.93 -17.64
CA LYS A 28 19.27 12.17 -17.45
C LYS A 28 19.28 12.58 -15.95
N PRO A 29 20.25 13.37 -15.46
CA PRO A 29 20.11 13.94 -14.11
C PRO A 29 20.24 15.47 -13.99
N ASP A 30 20.81 16.20 -14.96
CA ASP A 30 21.19 17.60 -14.68
C ASP A 30 20.09 18.64 -14.88
N SER A 31 19.06 18.37 -15.70
CA SER A 31 17.94 19.31 -15.90
C SER A 31 16.91 19.28 -14.77
N MET A 32 16.69 18.13 -14.13
CA MET A 32 15.74 17.99 -13.00
C MET A 32 16.25 18.61 -11.70
N LYS A 33 17.57 18.55 -11.45
CA LYS A 33 18.17 19.08 -10.21
C LYS A 33 17.96 20.57 -9.99
N LYS A 34 17.70 21.36 -11.05
CA LYS A 34 17.68 22.83 -10.97
C LYS A 34 16.37 23.45 -10.48
N LYS A 35 15.23 22.73 -10.47
CA LYS A 35 13.92 23.38 -10.18
C LYS A 35 13.34 23.04 -8.81
N PHE A 36 13.58 21.86 -8.25
CA PHE A 36 13.12 21.50 -6.91
C PHE A 36 14.09 20.53 -6.21
N SER A 37 14.76 21.00 -5.15
CA SER A 37 15.68 20.19 -4.35
C SER A 37 14.98 19.31 -3.31
N GLU A 38 13.70 19.56 -3.03
CA GLU A 38 12.94 18.93 -1.95
C GLU A 38 11.49 18.61 -2.33
N LEU A 39 10.99 17.47 -1.85
CA LEU A 39 9.62 17.01 -1.91
C LEU A 39 9.03 16.94 -0.49
N ILE A 40 7.89 17.58 -0.27
CA ILE A 40 7.16 17.57 1.01
C ILE A 40 6.03 16.54 0.95
N VAL A 41 6.10 15.50 1.78
CA VAL A 41 5.13 14.40 1.80
C VAL A 41 4.41 14.36 3.15
N PHE A 42 3.09 14.46 3.14
CA PHE A 42 2.25 14.24 4.32
C PHE A 42 1.70 12.81 4.28
N SER A 43 1.76 12.09 5.39
CA SER A 43 1.29 10.71 5.46
C SER A 43 0.55 10.43 6.75
N ALA A 44 -0.65 9.84 6.64
CA ALA A 44 -1.35 9.34 7.81
C ALA A 44 -0.49 8.27 8.50
N GLY A 45 -0.33 8.36 9.83
CA GLY A 45 0.67 7.56 10.55
C GLY A 45 0.64 6.05 10.25
N GLY A 46 -0.56 5.47 10.16
CA GLY A 46 -0.74 4.03 9.89
C GLY A 46 -0.46 3.58 8.45
N VAL A 47 -0.07 4.47 7.53
CA VAL A 47 0.33 4.12 6.15
C VAL A 47 1.71 4.67 5.78
N ALA A 48 2.38 5.36 6.70
CA ALA A 48 3.70 5.96 6.50
C ALA A 48 4.88 4.96 6.43
N PRO A 49 4.86 3.77 7.06
CA PRO A 49 6.08 2.94 7.13
C PRO A 49 6.64 2.47 5.77
N PRO A 50 5.84 1.99 4.80
CA PRO A 50 6.38 1.66 3.47
C PRO A 50 6.98 2.89 2.78
N LEU A 51 6.34 4.05 2.89
CA LEU A 51 6.84 5.31 2.32
C LEU A 51 8.17 5.74 2.94
N THR A 52 8.36 5.48 4.23
CA THR A 52 9.62 5.81 4.92
C THR A 52 10.78 5.00 4.39
N VAL A 53 10.56 3.73 4.04
CA VAL A 53 11.57 2.89 3.38
C VAL A 53 11.84 3.37 1.96
N LEU A 54 10.77 3.61 1.18
CA LEU A 54 10.87 4.01 -0.22
C LEU A 54 11.48 5.40 -0.41
N LYS A 55 11.29 6.30 0.55
CA LYS A 55 11.96 7.60 0.61
C LYS A 55 13.47 7.44 0.46
N ARG A 56 14.10 6.52 1.20
CA ARG A 56 15.56 6.38 1.20
C ARG A 56 16.10 5.97 -0.18
N SER A 57 15.49 4.97 -0.81
CA SER A 57 15.91 4.52 -2.15
C SER A 57 15.60 5.56 -3.23
N PHE A 58 14.50 6.30 -3.09
CA PHE A 58 14.18 7.40 -3.99
C PHE A 58 15.22 8.54 -3.93
N GLN A 59 15.57 8.97 -2.72
CA GLN A 59 16.56 10.03 -2.49
C GLN A 59 17.92 9.62 -3.07
N ALA A 60 18.36 8.38 -2.83
CA ALA A 60 19.61 7.86 -3.37
C ALA A 60 19.64 7.83 -4.91
N ARG A 61 18.51 7.49 -5.54
CA ARG A 61 18.43 7.39 -7.00
C ARG A 61 18.34 8.76 -7.69
N THR A 62 17.60 9.69 -7.12
CA THR A 62 17.22 10.94 -7.80
C THR A 62 18.00 12.16 -7.31
N GLY A 63 18.54 12.10 -6.10
CA GLY A 63 19.12 13.27 -5.42
C GLY A 63 18.08 14.28 -4.90
N ILE A 64 16.77 14.03 -5.07
CA ILE A 64 15.70 14.87 -4.54
C ILE A 64 15.52 14.55 -3.06
N ALA A 65 15.63 15.53 -2.17
CA ALA A 65 15.35 15.32 -0.75
C ALA A 65 13.85 15.08 -0.52
N VAL A 66 13.49 14.16 0.38
CA VAL A 66 12.08 13.91 0.73
C VAL A 66 11.88 14.20 2.21
N LYS A 67 11.07 15.19 2.53
CA LYS A 67 10.68 15.53 3.90
C LYS A 67 9.30 14.95 4.18
N MET A 68 9.20 14.10 5.20
CA MET A 68 7.95 13.42 5.56
C MET A 68 7.40 13.98 6.86
N TYR A 69 6.10 14.27 6.85
CA TYR A 69 5.32 14.65 8.02
C TYR A 69 4.25 13.58 8.26
N ASN A 70 4.35 12.90 9.39
CA ASN A 70 3.44 11.82 9.76
C ASN A 70 2.50 12.32 10.85
N GLY A 71 1.20 12.14 10.68
CA GLY A 71 0.21 12.67 11.63
C GLY A 71 -1.16 12.03 11.50
N ARG A 72 -2.11 12.54 12.28
CA ARG A 72 -3.52 12.22 12.09
C ARG A 72 -4.03 12.89 10.81
N PRO A 73 -4.90 12.25 10.02
CA PRO A 73 -5.43 12.86 8.81
C PRO A 73 -6.00 14.26 9.04
N GLU A 74 -6.70 14.48 10.15
CA GLU A 74 -7.30 15.76 10.54
C GLU A 74 -6.25 16.86 10.73
N GLU A 75 -5.09 16.54 11.32
CA GLU A 75 -3.96 17.46 11.50
C GLU A 75 -3.35 17.82 10.15
N LEU A 76 -3.10 16.82 9.30
CA LEU A 76 -2.53 17.02 7.97
C LEU A 76 -3.47 17.84 7.08
N THR A 77 -4.79 17.59 7.17
CA THR A 77 -5.82 18.39 6.52
C THR A 77 -5.78 19.84 7.00
N ALA A 78 -5.69 20.07 8.32
CA ALA A 78 -5.62 21.42 8.89
C ALA A 78 -4.35 22.18 8.45
N MET A 79 -3.21 21.50 8.32
CA MET A 79 -1.98 22.07 7.77
C MET A 79 -2.18 22.52 6.31
N ILE A 80 -2.77 21.66 5.47
CA ILE A 80 -3.05 22.00 4.06
C ILE A 80 -4.06 23.17 3.96
N GLN A 81 -5.09 23.19 4.81
CA GLN A 81 -6.05 24.30 4.90
C GLN A 81 -5.39 25.64 5.24
N LYS A 82 -4.35 25.62 6.08
CA LYS A 82 -3.55 26.81 6.43
C LYS A 82 -2.57 27.22 5.31
N GLY A 83 -2.58 26.53 4.17
CA GLY A 83 -1.70 26.81 3.04
C GLY A 83 -0.31 26.21 3.18
N GLU A 84 -0.09 25.27 4.12
CA GLU A 84 1.20 24.60 4.20
C GLU A 84 1.45 23.78 2.93
N ARG A 85 2.68 23.90 2.41
CA ARG A 85 3.10 23.19 1.22
C ARG A 85 3.07 21.69 1.47
N CYS A 86 2.34 20.98 0.62
CA CYS A 86 2.30 19.52 0.60
C CYS A 86 2.35 19.09 -0.87
N ASP A 87 3.41 18.40 -1.29
CA ASP A 87 3.53 17.94 -2.66
C ASP A 87 2.82 16.60 -2.88
N LEU A 88 2.81 15.74 -1.86
CA LEU A 88 2.07 14.47 -1.85
C LEU A 88 1.44 14.21 -0.50
N LEU A 89 0.22 13.66 -0.54
CA LEU A 89 -0.56 13.25 0.62
C LEU A 89 -0.93 11.78 0.51
N SER A 90 -0.60 10.99 1.54
CA SER A 90 -1.00 9.60 1.66
C SER A 90 -2.01 9.40 2.79
N LEU A 91 -3.13 8.76 2.48
CA LEU A 91 -4.28 8.58 3.38
C LEU A 91 -4.64 7.10 3.50
N GLY A 92 -5.09 6.69 4.69
CA GLY A 92 -5.50 5.32 4.97
C GLY A 92 -6.97 4.99 4.67
N ALA A 93 -7.75 5.94 4.13
CA ALA A 93 -9.15 5.68 3.78
C ALA A 93 -9.65 6.60 2.66
N GLY A 94 -10.51 6.07 1.79
CA GLY A 94 -11.16 6.80 0.70
C GLY A 94 -11.99 7.99 1.17
N PHE A 95 -12.86 7.78 2.17
CA PHE A 95 -13.77 8.81 2.66
C PHE A 95 -13.07 10.06 3.21
N ILE A 96 -11.83 9.92 3.69
CA ILE A 96 -11.02 11.06 4.14
C ILE A 96 -10.59 11.90 2.93
N ALA A 97 -10.17 11.24 1.85
CA ALA A 97 -9.87 11.92 0.59
C ALA A 97 -11.14 12.56 0.01
N ASP A 98 -12.30 11.88 0.08
CA ASP A 98 -13.58 12.44 -0.35
C ASP A 98 -13.92 13.73 0.43
N ALA A 99 -13.80 13.71 1.76
CA ALA A 99 -14.02 14.89 2.59
C ALA A 99 -13.06 16.05 2.23
N MET A 100 -11.81 15.75 1.89
CA MET A 100 -10.86 16.78 1.44
C MET A 100 -11.18 17.32 0.04
N VAL A 101 -11.75 16.52 -0.86
CA VAL A 101 -12.30 17.02 -2.14
C VAL A 101 -13.47 17.96 -1.88
N SER A 102 -14.42 17.58 -1.04
CA SER A 102 -15.57 18.43 -0.68
C SER A 102 -15.17 19.78 -0.07
N ASN A 103 -14.02 19.83 0.61
CA ASN A 103 -13.46 21.05 1.19
C ASN A 103 -12.51 21.83 0.25
N GLY A 104 -12.39 21.43 -1.02
CA GLY A 104 -11.55 22.12 -2.01
C GLY A 104 -10.04 21.94 -1.81
N LEU A 105 -9.61 20.98 -1.00
CA LEU A 105 -8.19 20.73 -0.67
C LEU A 105 -7.54 19.73 -1.63
N LEU A 106 -8.36 18.92 -2.28
CA LEU A 106 -7.99 18.03 -3.39
C LEU A 106 -8.84 18.40 -4.61
N LYS A 107 -8.29 18.25 -5.83
CA LYS A 107 -9.05 18.53 -7.06
C LYS A 107 -10.05 17.42 -7.37
N GLU A 108 -11.23 17.76 -7.88
CA GLU A 108 -12.28 16.79 -8.23
C GLU A 108 -11.88 15.89 -9.42
N SER A 109 -11.03 16.36 -10.34
CA SER A 109 -10.42 15.52 -11.38
C SER A 109 -9.57 14.36 -10.82
N SER A 110 -9.39 14.34 -9.49
CA SER A 110 -8.73 13.25 -8.78
C SER A 110 -9.63 12.07 -8.42
N VAL A 111 -10.91 12.14 -8.77
CA VAL A 111 -11.94 11.19 -8.32
C VAL A 111 -12.17 10.05 -9.29
N ASN A 112 -11.86 10.23 -10.58
CA ASN A 112 -12.05 9.17 -11.57
C ASN A 112 -10.91 8.15 -11.51
N MET A 113 -11.27 6.93 -11.11
CA MET A 113 -10.42 5.74 -11.11
C MET A 113 -10.18 5.20 -12.53
N GLU A 114 -10.21 6.07 -13.55
CA GLU A 114 -9.95 5.72 -14.93
C GLU A 114 -8.50 6.04 -15.29
N CYS A 115 -7.75 4.98 -15.60
CA CYS A 115 -6.39 4.97 -16.10
C CYS A 115 -6.27 5.74 -17.44
N SER A 116 -6.25 7.07 -17.40
CA SER A 116 -5.90 7.92 -18.55
C SER A 116 -4.46 8.39 -18.42
N VAL A 117 -3.64 7.97 -19.39
CA VAL A 117 -2.17 7.96 -19.39
C VAL A 117 -1.54 9.37 -19.34
N ASN A 118 -2.31 10.45 -19.51
CA ASN A 118 -1.77 11.81 -19.65
C ASN A 118 -2.18 12.81 -18.54
N SER A 119 -2.80 12.36 -17.43
CA SER A 119 -3.15 13.25 -16.29
C SER A 119 -2.69 12.75 -14.90
N ALA A 120 -1.75 11.80 -14.88
CA ALA A 120 -1.38 10.91 -13.76
C ALA A 120 -1.05 11.57 -12.40
N LEU A 121 -0.85 12.88 -12.34
CA LEU A 121 -0.54 13.64 -11.12
C LEU A 121 -1.75 14.22 -10.38
N ARG A 122 -2.88 14.37 -11.10
CA ARG A 122 -4.12 14.93 -10.56
C ARG A 122 -5.11 13.85 -10.17
N GLN A 123 -4.69 12.60 -10.04
CA GLN A 123 -5.55 11.46 -9.73
C GLN A 123 -5.20 10.84 -8.38
N ARG A 124 -6.22 10.52 -7.59
CA ARG A 124 -6.07 9.69 -6.39
C ARG A 124 -5.65 8.31 -6.87
N LYS A 125 -4.42 7.92 -6.59
CA LYS A 125 -3.94 6.58 -6.93
C LYS A 125 -4.14 5.65 -5.74
N LEU A 126 -4.77 4.52 -6.01
CA LEU A 126 -4.88 3.42 -5.07
C LEU A 126 -3.55 2.69 -5.00
N ILE A 127 -2.93 2.69 -3.83
CA ILE A 127 -1.70 1.91 -3.61
C ILE A 127 -2.07 0.45 -3.34
N GLY A 128 -3.07 0.20 -2.49
CA GLY A 128 -3.53 -1.12 -2.12
C GLY A 128 -4.50 -1.09 -0.96
N TRP A 129 -4.83 -2.26 -0.43
CA TRP A 129 -5.78 -2.45 0.66
C TRP A 129 -5.13 -3.06 1.89
N ARG A 130 -5.78 -2.84 3.02
CA ARG A 130 -5.47 -3.47 4.29
C ARG A 130 -6.70 -4.21 4.76
N ASP A 131 -6.49 -5.41 5.28
CA ASP A 131 -7.55 -6.27 5.79
C ASP A 131 -7.75 -6.01 7.28
N LEU A 132 -9.01 -6.03 7.71
CA LEU A 132 -9.37 -5.94 9.12
C LEU A 132 -8.92 -7.21 9.83
N ALA A 133 -8.33 -7.03 11.00
CA ALA A 133 -7.83 -8.10 11.84
C ALA A 133 -8.16 -7.84 13.30
N LEU A 134 -8.36 -8.92 14.05
CA LEU A 134 -8.28 -8.91 15.49
C LEU A 134 -6.81 -9.09 15.88
N LEU A 135 -6.26 -8.16 16.65
CA LEU A 135 -4.92 -8.27 17.20
C LEU A 135 -4.99 -8.44 18.71
N THR A 136 -4.24 -9.41 19.23
CA THR A 136 -4.09 -9.66 20.66
C THR A 136 -2.61 -9.72 21.03
N ARG A 137 -2.29 -9.64 22.32
CA ARG A 137 -0.91 -9.78 22.78
C ARG A 137 -0.52 -11.26 22.81
N ARG A 138 0.64 -11.61 22.28
CA ARG A 138 1.25 -12.94 22.45
C ARG A 138 1.51 -13.21 23.93
N GLY A 139 1.39 -14.48 24.31
CA GLY A 139 1.48 -14.93 25.69
C GLY A 139 0.28 -14.53 26.57
N SER A 140 -0.70 -13.78 26.06
CA SER A 140 -1.94 -13.50 26.79
C SER A 140 -2.90 -14.69 26.77
N SER A 141 -3.85 -14.74 27.70
CA SER A 141 -4.94 -15.72 27.69
C SER A 141 -5.86 -15.61 26.46
N PHE A 142 -5.68 -14.57 25.65
CA PHE A 142 -6.45 -14.27 24.44
C PHE A 142 -5.61 -14.41 23.16
N GLU A 143 -4.36 -14.89 23.25
CA GLU A 143 -3.62 -15.30 22.06
C GLU A 143 -4.42 -16.37 21.29
N GLY A 144 -4.47 -16.26 19.96
CA GLY A 144 -5.24 -17.18 19.13
C GLY A 144 -6.73 -16.89 19.04
N PHE A 145 -7.26 -15.84 19.71
CA PHE A 145 -8.65 -15.45 19.51
C PHE A 145 -8.88 -14.99 18.08
N ASP A 146 -9.99 -15.44 17.49
CA ASP A 146 -10.61 -14.84 16.33
C ASP A 146 -11.79 -13.95 16.77
N PHE A 147 -12.40 -13.26 15.80
CA PHE A 147 -13.50 -12.34 16.08
C PHE A 147 -14.72 -13.06 16.66
N SER A 148 -15.07 -14.25 16.15
CA SER A 148 -16.23 -15.02 16.63
C SER A 148 -16.05 -15.46 18.09
N ARG A 149 -14.85 -15.92 18.46
CA ARG A 149 -14.52 -16.29 19.83
C ARG A 149 -14.52 -15.09 20.77
N LEU A 150 -14.05 -13.92 20.30
CA LEU A 150 -14.18 -12.67 21.05
C LEU A 150 -15.65 -12.35 21.34
N ILE A 151 -16.52 -12.32 20.32
CA ILE A 151 -17.94 -12.00 20.51
C ILE A 151 -18.63 -13.02 21.42
N SER A 152 -18.35 -14.31 21.27
CA SER A 152 -18.89 -15.37 22.12
C SER A 152 -18.49 -15.15 23.59
N CYS A 153 -17.20 -14.87 23.85
CA CYS A 153 -16.68 -14.58 25.17
C CYS A 153 -17.33 -13.34 25.81
N LEU A 154 -17.51 -12.26 25.04
CA LEU A 154 -18.17 -11.03 25.51
C LEU A 154 -19.66 -11.28 25.82
N SER A 155 -20.34 -12.08 24.99
CA SER A 155 -21.77 -12.33 25.13
C SER A 155 -22.10 -13.29 26.27
N SER A 156 -21.22 -14.26 26.56
CA SER A 156 -21.41 -15.21 27.66
C SER A 156 -21.02 -14.65 29.03
N GLY A 157 -20.34 -13.49 29.08
CA GLY A 157 -19.84 -12.93 30.33
C GLY A 157 -18.73 -13.78 30.98
N SER A 158 -17.94 -14.49 30.18
CA SER A 158 -16.87 -15.37 30.67
C SER A 158 -15.81 -14.58 31.46
N ASN A 159 -15.25 -15.18 32.52
CA ASN A 159 -14.21 -14.56 33.33
C ASN A 159 -12.86 -15.28 33.12
N PRO A 160 -11.77 -14.59 32.73
CA PRO A 160 -11.66 -13.15 32.47
C PRO A 160 -12.23 -12.72 31.12
N LEU A 161 -12.86 -11.54 31.09
CA LEU A 161 -13.20 -10.83 29.84
C LEU A 161 -11.96 -10.10 29.29
N PRO A 162 -11.76 -10.09 27.97
CA PRO A 162 -10.68 -9.32 27.37
C PRO A 162 -10.92 -7.82 27.50
N LYS A 163 -9.89 -7.06 27.88
CA LYS A 163 -9.91 -5.60 27.78
C LYS A 163 -9.87 -5.22 26.30
N LEU A 164 -11.02 -4.83 25.75
CA LEU A 164 -11.12 -4.46 24.34
C LEU A 164 -10.75 -2.98 24.15
N SER A 165 -10.06 -2.66 23.07
CA SER A 165 -9.92 -1.28 22.59
C SER A 165 -10.33 -1.16 21.13
N LEU A 166 -11.04 -0.08 20.81
CA LEU A 166 -11.62 0.19 19.49
C LEU A 166 -11.31 1.61 19.05
N ALA A 167 -11.20 1.82 17.73
CA ALA A 167 -11.02 3.16 17.18
C ALA A 167 -12.38 3.85 16.98
N SER A 168 -12.46 5.10 17.41
CA SER A 168 -13.61 6.00 17.23
C SER A 168 -13.41 7.02 16.10
N ALA A 169 -12.19 7.14 15.58
CA ALA A 169 -11.82 8.15 14.58
C ALA A 169 -10.73 7.66 13.61
N GLY A 170 -10.37 8.52 12.65
CA GLY A 170 -9.37 8.24 11.62
C GLY A 170 -9.80 7.15 10.64
N CYS A 171 -8.85 6.43 10.05
CA CYS A 171 -9.17 5.46 8.98
C CYS A 171 -9.97 4.22 9.42
N LEU A 172 -10.09 3.98 10.73
CA LEU A 172 -10.85 2.88 11.34
C LEU A 172 -12.28 3.29 11.75
N THR A 173 -12.68 4.55 11.54
CA THR A 173 -14.02 5.04 11.90
C THR A 173 -15.12 4.15 11.31
N GLY A 174 -16.06 3.74 12.16
CA GLY A 174 -17.23 2.93 11.78
C GLY A 174 -16.95 1.46 11.48
N ILE A 175 -15.68 1.01 11.51
CA ILE A 175 -15.32 -0.32 11.05
C ILE A 175 -15.76 -1.41 12.03
N TRP A 176 -15.64 -1.18 13.34
CA TRP A 176 -15.97 -2.19 14.33
C TRP A 176 -17.48 -2.42 14.42
N GLU A 177 -18.28 -1.36 14.26
CA GLU A 177 -19.74 -1.44 14.21
C GLU A 177 -20.17 -2.29 13.02
N MET A 178 -19.59 -2.04 11.85
CA MET A 178 -19.91 -2.81 10.64
C MET A 178 -19.49 -4.28 10.77
N ALA A 179 -18.35 -4.58 11.37
CA ALA A 179 -17.91 -5.96 11.64
C ALA A 179 -18.85 -6.67 12.63
N ALA A 180 -19.24 -5.98 13.71
CA ALA A 180 -20.18 -6.51 14.70
C ALA A 180 -21.56 -6.75 14.07
N LEU A 181 -22.09 -5.82 13.28
CA LEU A 181 -23.37 -5.97 12.59
C LEU A 181 -23.39 -7.18 11.65
N LYS A 182 -22.32 -7.40 10.89
CA LYS A 182 -22.21 -8.56 10.00
C LYS A 182 -22.13 -9.89 10.78
N HIS A 183 -21.60 -9.88 12.01
CA HIS A 183 -21.62 -11.04 12.88
C HIS A 183 -23.01 -11.26 13.52
N GLY A 184 -23.74 -10.17 13.78
CA GLY A 184 -25.14 -10.18 14.21
C GLY A 184 -25.44 -8.96 15.10
N PRO A 185 -26.66 -8.38 15.07
CA PRO A 185 -26.98 -7.13 15.77
C PRO A 185 -26.65 -7.13 17.27
N SER A 186 -26.89 -8.24 17.98
CA SER A 186 -26.57 -8.39 19.40
C SER A 186 -25.08 -8.29 19.72
N SER A 187 -24.20 -8.48 18.73
CA SER A 187 -22.75 -8.33 18.89
C SER A 187 -22.35 -6.90 19.24
N ILE A 188 -23.11 -5.89 18.79
CA ILE A 188 -22.90 -4.49 19.18
C ILE A 188 -23.10 -4.33 20.68
N ASP A 189 -24.22 -4.84 21.20
CA ASP A 189 -24.59 -4.69 22.61
C ASP A 189 -23.54 -5.36 23.51
N SER A 190 -23.08 -6.56 23.14
CA SER A 190 -22.01 -7.27 23.85
C SER A 190 -20.69 -6.48 23.86
N ILE A 191 -20.31 -5.86 22.74
CA ILE A 191 -19.11 -5.01 22.67
C ILE A 191 -19.26 -3.78 23.56
N ILE A 192 -20.40 -3.08 23.49
CA ILE A 192 -20.64 -1.86 24.30
C ILE A 192 -20.65 -2.20 25.80
N ALA A 193 -21.30 -3.32 26.18
CA ALA A 193 -21.35 -3.79 27.56
C ALA A 193 -19.95 -4.09 28.14
N ALA A 194 -19.00 -4.48 27.29
CA ALA A 194 -17.61 -4.71 27.67
C ALA A 194 -16.81 -3.42 27.94
N LYS A 195 -17.40 -2.23 27.72
CA LYS A 195 -16.80 -0.91 27.99
C LYS A 195 -15.40 -0.76 27.36
N PRO A 196 -15.30 -0.81 26.02
CA PRO A 196 -14.02 -0.76 25.34
C PRO A 196 -13.30 0.56 25.62
N ALA A 197 -11.97 0.51 25.67
CA ALA A 197 -11.17 1.73 25.62
C ALA A 197 -11.25 2.33 24.21
N TRP A 198 -11.60 3.61 24.13
CA TRP A 198 -11.72 4.31 22.84
C TRP A 198 -10.40 4.95 22.46
N ALA A 199 -9.91 4.63 21.26
CA ALA A 199 -8.77 5.28 20.64
C ALA A 199 -9.25 6.26 19.55
N THR A 200 -8.56 7.38 19.41
CA THR A 200 -8.85 8.43 18.42
C THR A 200 -7.94 8.35 17.18
N SER A 201 -6.98 7.42 17.18
CA SER A 201 -6.07 7.20 16.06
C SER A 201 -5.57 5.76 16.02
N CYS A 202 -5.01 5.34 14.87
CA CYS A 202 -4.34 4.05 14.75
C CYS A 202 -3.15 3.90 15.71
N GLY A 203 -2.38 4.98 15.91
CA GLY A 203 -1.23 4.97 16.82
C GLY A 203 -1.65 4.77 18.27
N GLU A 204 -2.70 5.47 18.72
CA GLU A 204 -3.28 5.29 20.05
C GLU A 204 -3.86 3.88 20.24
N LEU A 205 -4.57 3.37 19.23
CA LEU A 205 -5.14 2.02 19.28
C LEU A 205 -4.06 0.94 19.46
N ILE A 206 -2.99 1.02 18.67
CA ILE A 206 -1.83 0.12 18.81
C ILE A 206 -1.18 0.30 20.18
N SER A 207 -1.01 1.55 20.63
CA SER A 207 -0.45 1.83 21.96
C SER A 207 -1.26 1.19 23.08
N HIS A 208 -2.60 1.11 22.97
CA HIS A 208 -3.42 0.43 23.97
C HIS A 208 -3.06 -1.05 24.10
N LEU A 209 -2.82 -1.74 22.97
CA LEU A 209 -2.40 -3.14 22.97
C LEU A 209 -0.99 -3.31 23.55
N VAL A 210 -0.02 -2.52 23.06
CA VAL A 210 1.40 -2.61 23.47
C VAL A 210 1.58 -2.32 24.96
N THR A 211 0.86 -1.33 25.50
CA THR A 211 1.05 -0.86 26.88
C THR A 211 0.29 -1.64 27.95
N GLY A 212 -0.45 -2.70 27.61
CA GLY A 212 -1.26 -3.42 28.60
C GLY A 212 -2.66 -2.85 28.83
N ARG A 213 -3.01 -1.72 28.21
CA ARG A 213 -4.32 -1.07 28.39
C ARG A 213 -5.46 -1.88 27.75
N ALA A 214 -5.17 -2.61 26.70
CA ALA A 214 -6.06 -3.56 26.04
C ALA A 214 -5.39 -4.92 25.88
N ASP A 215 -6.19 -5.98 25.90
CA ASP A 215 -5.81 -7.35 25.57
C ASP A 215 -6.11 -7.68 24.10
N ALA A 216 -7.08 -6.99 23.52
CA ALA A 216 -7.51 -7.15 22.13
C ALA A 216 -7.84 -5.80 21.49
N ILE A 217 -7.50 -5.65 20.20
CA ILE A 217 -7.90 -4.51 19.37
C ILE A 217 -8.43 -4.99 18.02
N LEU A 218 -9.37 -4.25 17.45
CA LEU A 218 -9.77 -4.43 16.05
C LEU A 218 -9.06 -3.39 15.18
N GLY A 219 -8.11 -3.84 14.37
CA GLY A 219 -7.18 -2.97 13.63
C GLY A 219 -6.83 -3.53 12.25
N TRP A 220 -5.78 -3.00 11.63
CA TRP A 220 -5.34 -3.47 10.31
C TRP A 220 -4.32 -4.60 10.43
N ASN A 221 -4.35 -5.53 9.49
CA ASN A 221 -3.35 -6.59 9.37
C ASN A 221 -1.91 -6.04 9.27
N THR A 222 -1.75 -4.87 8.67
CA THR A 222 -0.46 -4.19 8.53
C THR A 222 0.14 -3.71 9.85
N PHE A 223 -0.64 -3.71 10.95
CA PHE A 223 -0.13 -3.31 12.27
C PHE A 223 0.90 -4.29 12.82
N ALA A 224 0.80 -5.57 12.47
CA ALA A 224 1.81 -6.56 12.84
C ALA A 224 3.18 -6.23 12.23
N GLY A 225 3.21 -5.61 11.05
CA GLY A 225 4.43 -5.12 10.41
C GLY A 225 5.09 -3.92 11.12
N PHE A 226 4.40 -3.28 12.07
CA PHE A 226 4.88 -2.08 12.77
C PHE A 226 5.74 -2.34 14.01
N ARG A 227 6.31 -3.55 14.15
CA ARG A 227 7.37 -3.91 15.11
C ARG A 227 6.91 -4.39 16.49
N ASP A 228 5.95 -5.29 16.55
CA ASP A 228 5.78 -6.04 17.80
C ASP A 228 5.78 -7.56 17.54
N PRO A 229 6.90 -8.27 17.82
CA PRO A 229 6.87 -9.73 17.83
C PRO A 229 5.82 -10.26 18.82
N ASP A 230 5.39 -9.44 19.78
CA ASP A 230 4.44 -9.78 20.83
C ASP A 230 2.99 -9.52 20.41
N MET A 231 2.69 -9.34 19.12
CA MET A 231 1.32 -9.34 18.61
C MET A 231 0.96 -10.65 17.90
N PHE A 232 -0.18 -11.21 18.29
CA PHE A 232 -0.89 -12.24 17.53
C PHE A 232 -1.96 -11.57 16.68
N MET A 233 -2.12 -12.01 15.43
CA MET A 233 -3.05 -11.44 14.47
C MET A 233 -3.95 -12.53 13.90
N SER A 234 -5.27 -12.29 13.95
CA SER A 234 -6.29 -13.11 13.32
C SER A 234 -7.05 -12.29 12.28
N ILE A 235 -6.87 -12.62 11.00
CA ILE A 235 -7.61 -12.01 9.90
C ILE A 235 -9.08 -12.40 10.02
N LEU A 236 -9.98 -11.43 9.85
CA LEU A 236 -11.41 -11.72 9.89
C LEU A 236 -11.84 -12.61 8.70
N PRO A 237 -12.80 -13.55 8.91
CA PRO A 237 -13.37 -14.35 7.84
C PRO A 237 -14.00 -13.48 6.75
N GLU A 238 -13.97 -13.95 5.49
CA GLU A 238 -14.44 -13.20 4.31
C GLU A 238 -15.85 -12.63 4.49
N ALA A 239 -16.78 -13.39 5.06
CA ALA A 239 -18.16 -12.98 5.30
C ALA A 239 -18.29 -11.67 6.12
N ILE A 240 -17.35 -11.43 7.04
CA ILE A 240 -17.33 -10.25 7.92
C ILE A 240 -16.12 -9.33 7.68
N GLN A 241 -15.33 -9.60 6.64
CA GLN A 241 -14.12 -8.86 6.32
C GLN A 241 -14.44 -7.45 5.80
N PHE A 242 -13.54 -6.51 6.10
CA PHE A 242 -13.54 -5.15 5.57
C PHE A 242 -12.15 -4.77 5.10
N ARG A 243 -12.11 -4.18 3.91
CA ARG A 243 -10.89 -3.64 3.32
C ARG A 243 -10.93 -2.13 3.31
N ARG A 244 -9.83 -1.48 3.69
CA ARG A 244 -9.66 -0.03 3.50
C ARG A 244 -8.53 0.27 2.54
N PRO A 245 -8.77 1.11 1.52
CA PRO A 245 -7.73 1.50 0.57
C PRO A 245 -6.73 2.45 1.23
N THR A 246 -5.47 2.32 0.82
CA THR A 246 -4.44 3.33 1.00
C THR A 246 -4.31 4.11 -0.30
N ILE A 247 -4.45 5.43 -0.21
CA ILE A 247 -4.48 6.32 -1.37
C ILE A 247 -3.29 7.26 -1.28
N ILE A 248 -2.74 7.62 -2.44
CA ILE A 248 -1.80 8.74 -2.58
C ILE A 248 -2.34 9.75 -3.61
N CYS A 249 -2.16 11.03 -3.33
CA CYS A 249 -2.64 12.11 -4.17
C CYS A 249 -1.80 13.38 -3.98
N SER A 250 -1.91 14.32 -4.92
CA SER A 250 -1.30 15.64 -4.82
C SER A 250 -2.37 16.66 -4.39
N PRO A 251 -2.21 17.37 -3.26
CA PRO A 251 -3.18 18.38 -2.85
C PRO A 251 -3.04 19.68 -3.66
N VAL A 252 -3.97 20.61 -3.45
CA VAL A 252 -3.95 21.92 -4.13
C VAL A 252 -2.71 22.76 -3.80
N THR A 253 -2.06 22.50 -2.67
CA THR A 253 -0.81 23.15 -2.23
C THR A 253 0.46 22.50 -2.81
N CYS A 254 0.33 21.54 -3.73
CA CYS A 254 1.47 20.89 -4.39
C CYS A 254 2.23 21.87 -5.28
N ALA A 255 3.51 22.10 -4.94
CA ALA A 255 4.40 23.01 -5.67
C ALA A 255 5.39 22.25 -6.56
N ASN A 256 5.78 21.02 -6.17
CA ASN A 256 6.72 20.17 -6.90
C ASN A 256 6.01 19.00 -7.59
N GLN A 257 5.26 19.29 -8.65
CA GLN A 257 4.50 18.29 -9.42
C GLN A 257 5.38 17.21 -10.04
N GLU A 258 6.54 17.58 -10.59
CA GLU A 258 7.45 16.64 -11.24
C GLU A 258 8.07 15.65 -10.23
N GLY A 259 8.57 16.15 -9.10
CA GLY A 259 9.09 15.33 -8.02
C GLY A 259 8.01 14.44 -7.39
N ALA A 260 6.78 14.98 -7.25
CA ALA A 260 5.64 14.21 -6.79
C ALA A 260 5.33 13.03 -7.74
N SER A 261 5.36 13.26 -9.05
CA SER A 261 5.12 12.21 -10.04
C SER A 261 6.19 11.14 -9.94
N ALA A 262 7.46 11.56 -9.93
CA ALA A 262 8.59 10.65 -9.85
C ALA A 262 8.54 9.79 -8.58
N PHE A 263 8.10 10.35 -7.44
CA PHE A 263 7.97 9.58 -6.21
C PHE A 263 6.76 8.64 -6.22
N VAL A 264 5.63 9.06 -6.81
CA VAL A 264 4.49 8.18 -7.06
C VAL A 264 4.92 7.01 -7.97
N ASP A 265 5.60 7.27 -9.07
CA ASP A 265 6.09 6.21 -9.97
C ASP A 265 7.06 5.27 -9.26
N HIS A 266 7.86 5.79 -8.31
CA HIS A 266 8.70 4.96 -7.45
C HIS A 266 7.89 4.08 -6.50
N ILE A 267 6.80 4.58 -5.92
CA ILE A 267 5.88 3.80 -5.08
C ILE A 267 5.23 2.66 -5.87
N PHE A 268 4.90 2.89 -7.14
CA PHE A 268 4.30 1.89 -8.02
C PHE A 268 5.31 1.00 -8.76
N SER A 269 6.61 1.22 -8.57
CA SER A 269 7.67 0.37 -9.11
C SER A 269 7.66 -1.04 -8.49
N GLU A 270 8.33 -2.01 -9.12
CA GLU A 270 8.51 -3.38 -8.59
C GLU A 270 9.05 -3.35 -7.14
N GLN A 271 10.06 -2.52 -6.88
CA GLN A 271 10.59 -2.32 -5.53
C GLN A 271 9.53 -1.77 -4.57
N GLY A 272 8.78 -0.76 -5.00
CA GLY A 272 7.67 -0.17 -4.24
C GLY A 272 6.63 -1.20 -3.81
N ARG A 273 6.18 -2.00 -4.77
CA ARG A 273 5.18 -3.04 -4.57
C ARG A 273 5.69 -4.17 -3.66
N ILE A 274 6.94 -4.60 -3.82
CA ILE A 274 7.57 -5.55 -2.89
C ILE A 274 7.55 -5.00 -1.47
N GLN A 275 7.91 -3.72 -1.26
CA GLN A 275 7.90 -3.12 0.07
C GLN A 275 6.50 -3.10 0.70
N TYR A 276 5.47 -2.70 -0.06
CA TYR A 276 4.10 -2.69 0.45
C TYR A 276 3.58 -4.10 0.76
N SER A 277 3.81 -5.06 -0.14
CA SER A 277 3.41 -6.46 0.03
C SER A 277 4.08 -7.11 1.25
N GLN A 278 5.39 -6.90 1.43
CA GLN A 278 6.14 -7.37 2.61
C GLN A 278 5.60 -6.80 3.93
N MET A 279 4.97 -5.62 3.91
CA MET A 279 4.34 -5.02 5.09
C MET A 279 2.84 -5.33 5.22
N GLY A 280 2.32 -6.27 4.41
CA GLY A 280 0.97 -6.81 4.53
C GLY A 280 -0.11 -6.07 3.73
N TRP A 281 0.25 -5.16 2.83
CA TRP A 281 -0.75 -4.59 1.92
C TRP A 281 -1.10 -5.59 0.82
N THR A 282 -2.40 -5.77 0.60
CA THR A 282 -2.92 -6.42 -0.60
C THR A 282 -2.87 -5.40 -1.73
N LEU A 283 -2.16 -5.70 -2.81
CA LEU A 283 -1.98 -4.77 -3.92
C LEU A 283 -2.97 -5.06 -5.06
N PRO A 284 -3.32 -4.07 -5.89
CA PRO A 284 -4.00 -4.33 -7.16
C PRO A 284 -3.12 -5.22 -8.01
N ASP A 285 -3.77 -6.11 -8.77
CA ASP A 285 -3.10 -6.87 -9.83
C ASP A 285 -2.35 -5.90 -10.73
N TRP A 286 -1.12 -6.25 -11.05
CA TRP A 286 -0.28 -5.44 -11.91
C TRP A 286 0.56 -6.37 -12.76
N GLY A 287 0.98 -5.87 -13.90
CA GLY A 287 1.75 -6.67 -14.80
C GLY A 287 2.16 -5.93 -16.05
N VAL A 288 2.59 -6.72 -17.01
CA VAL A 288 3.00 -6.27 -18.32
C VAL A 288 2.19 -7.04 -19.33
N LEU A 289 1.55 -6.33 -20.25
CA LEU A 289 1.00 -6.91 -21.45
C LEU A 289 2.07 -6.83 -22.54
N ALA A 290 2.52 -7.97 -23.04
CA ALA A 290 3.42 -8.09 -24.19
C ALA A 290 2.62 -8.58 -25.40
N THR A 291 2.56 -7.76 -26.44
CA THR A 291 1.89 -8.11 -27.71
C THR A 291 2.93 -8.63 -28.71
N PHE A 292 2.57 -9.63 -29.50
CA PHE A 292 3.48 -10.25 -30.47
C PHE A 292 2.86 -10.25 -31.87
N ASP A 293 3.71 -10.37 -32.89
CA ASP A 293 3.35 -10.37 -34.31
C ASP A 293 2.84 -11.73 -34.82
N SER A 294 3.22 -12.83 -34.17
CA SER A 294 2.88 -14.19 -34.61
C SER A 294 2.60 -15.13 -33.44
N ALA A 295 1.79 -16.17 -33.67
CA ALA A 295 1.51 -17.20 -32.66
C ALA A 295 2.79 -17.93 -32.24
N THR A 296 3.72 -18.12 -33.17
CA THR A 296 5.05 -18.68 -32.88
C THR A 296 5.85 -17.81 -31.92
N SER A 297 5.79 -16.48 -32.07
CA SER A 297 6.44 -15.53 -31.16
C SER A 297 5.81 -15.57 -29.77
N VAL A 298 4.47 -15.67 -29.67
CA VAL A 298 3.75 -15.84 -28.40
C VAL A 298 4.21 -17.11 -27.68
N MET A 299 4.15 -18.28 -28.32
CA MET A 299 4.53 -19.55 -27.70
C MET A 299 6.00 -19.56 -27.22
N LYS A 300 6.91 -18.94 -27.99
CA LYS A 300 8.31 -18.80 -27.59
C LYS A 300 8.46 -17.86 -26.39
N GLY A 301 7.82 -16.69 -26.45
CA GLY A 301 7.82 -15.71 -25.36
C GLY A 301 7.29 -16.30 -24.06
N GLU A 302 6.15 -16.99 -24.12
CA GLU A 302 5.52 -17.64 -22.96
C GLU A 302 6.46 -18.66 -22.32
N ARG A 303 7.06 -19.54 -23.12
CA ARG A 303 8.02 -20.54 -22.62
C ARG A 303 9.20 -19.88 -21.90
N LEU A 304 9.80 -18.83 -22.46
CA LEU A 304 10.97 -18.18 -21.86
C LEU A 304 10.64 -17.45 -20.56
N LEU A 305 9.51 -16.74 -20.56
CA LEU A 305 9.06 -16.02 -19.39
C LEU A 305 8.72 -17.03 -18.28
N THR A 306 8.14 -18.18 -18.63
CA THR A 306 7.90 -19.30 -17.71
C THR A 306 9.23 -19.91 -17.21
N ASP A 307 10.18 -20.16 -18.10
CA ASP A 307 11.53 -20.66 -17.77
C ASP A 307 12.29 -19.67 -16.86
N ALA A 308 11.93 -18.38 -16.90
CA ALA A 308 12.41 -17.32 -16.01
C ALA A 308 11.60 -17.16 -14.72
N GLU A 309 10.73 -18.13 -14.40
CA GLU A 309 9.85 -18.17 -13.22
C GLU A 309 8.90 -16.96 -13.13
N LEU A 310 8.51 -16.38 -14.28
CA LEU A 310 7.48 -15.35 -14.33
C LEU A 310 6.09 -15.98 -14.43
N SER A 311 5.13 -15.40 -13.71
CA SER A 311 3.73 -15.77 -13.82
C SER A 311 3.14 -15.17 -15.10
N VAL A 312 2.82 -16.02 -16.06
CA VAL A 312 2.31 -15.62 -17.37
C VAL A 312 0.94 -16.22 -17.66
N GLU A 313 0.12 -15.47 -18.37
CA GLU A 313 -1.18 -15.89 -18.90
C GLU A 313 -1.27 -15.45 -20.37
N THR A 314 -1.45 -16.40 -21.28
CA THR A 314 -1.75 -16.07 -22.68
C THR A 314 -3.20 -15.67 -22.82
N ILE A 315 -3.45 -14.43 -23.25
CA ILE A 315 -4.78 -13.86 -23.40
C ILE A 315 -5.09 -13.46 -24.85
N PRO A 316 -6.36 -13.47 -25.28
CA PRO A 316 -6.75 -12.94 -26.58
C PRO A 316 -6.40 -11.45 -26.70
N THR A 317 -5.76 -11.06 -27.80
CA THR A 317 -5.48 -9.65 -28.12
C THR A 317 -6.69 -9.04 -28.83
N PRO A 318 -7.19 -7.89 -28.35
CA PRO A 318 -8.21 -7.16 -29.11
C PRO A 318 -7.72 -6.89 -30.54
N ARG A 319 -8.56 -7.12 -31.55
CA ARG A 319 -8.20 -7.00 -32.99
C ARG A 319 -7.54 -5.66 -33.37
N ARG A 320 -7.74 -4.60 -32.58
CA ARG A 320 -7.10 -3.29 -32.80
C ARG A 320 -5.60 -3.26 -32.47
N PHE A 321 -5.07 -4.26 -31.77
CA PHE A 321 -3.68 -4.31 -31.29
C PHE A 321 -2.86 -5.47 -31.88
N SER A 322 -3.43 -6.29 -32.76
CA SER A 322 -2.70 -7.39 -33.43
C SER A 322 -3.26 -7.60 -34.84
N SER A 323 -2.36 -7.66 -35.84
CA SER A 323 -2.73 -7.91 -37.23
C SER A 323 -2.94 -9.40 -37.55
N ASP A 324 -2.25 -10.32 -36.86
CA ASP A 324 -2.10 -11.69 -37.40
C ASP A 324 -2.30 -12.84 -36.39
N CYS A 325 -1.91 -12.71 -35.11
CA CYS A 325 -1.94 -13.85 -34.18
C CYS A 325 -3.11 -13.83 -33.18
N GLY A 326 -3.66 -12.65 -32.88
CA GLY A 326 -4.78 -12.50 -31.95
C GLY A 326 -4.46 -12.87 -30.49
N SER A 327 -3.19 -13.00 -30.10
CA SER A 327 -2.79 -13.42 -28.74
C SER A 327 -1.65 -12.55 -28.17
N SER A 328 -1.76 -12.25 -26.87
CA SER A 328 -0.79 -11.48 -26.08
C SER A 328 -0.44 -12.27 -24.83
N ILE A 329 0.66 -11.91 -24.19
CA ILE A 329 1.04 -12.48 -22.90
C ILE A 329 0.83 -11.41 -21.85
N LEU A 330 -0.01 -11.71 -20.86
CA LEU A 330 -0.06 -10.98 -19.61
C LEU A 330 0.97 -11.59 -18.66
N ILE A 331 1.94 -10.81 -18.24
CA ILE A 331 2.94 -11.20 -17.24
C ILE A 331 2.60 -10.51 -15.91
N HIS A 332 2.19 -11.27 -14.91
CA HIS A 332 1.81 -10.74 -13.61
C HIS A 332 3.03 -10.37 -12.76
N ASN A 333 2.84 -9.38 -11.90
CA ASN A 333 3.76 -9.00 -10.83
C ASN A 333 5.20 -8.71 -11.31
N THR A 334 5.36 -8.14 -12.49
CA THR A 334 6.69 -7.85 -13.06
C THR A 334 6.75 -6.50 -13.74
N SER A 335 7.97 -5.96 -13.90
CA SER A 335 8.23 -4.72 -14.62
C SER A 335 8.52 -4.96 -16.11
N ALA A 336 8.19 -3.98 -16.94
CA ALA A 336 8.50 -4.01 -18.38
C ALA A 336 9.99 -4.22 -18.65
N ALA A 337 10.86 -3.61 -17.84
CA ALA A 337 12.32 -3.77 -17.96
C ALA A 337 12.76 -5.22 -17.71
N ARG A 338 12.18 -5.90 -16.73
CA ARG A 338 12.48 -7.31 -16.43
C ARG A 338 11.97 -8.23 -17.54
N VAL A 339 10.77 -7.98 -18.06
CA VAL A 339 10.24 -8.71 -19.23
C VAL A 339 11.16 -8.52 -20.43
N LEU A 340 11.56 -7.28 -20.75
CA LEU A 340 12.48 -6.98 -21.83
C LEU A 340 13.84 -7.67 -21.66
N PHE A 341 14.39 -7.70 -20.44
CA PHE A 341 15.64 -8.40 -20.14
C PHE A 341 15.54 -9.89 -20.47
N HIS A 342 14.53 -10.59 -19.96
CA HIS A 342 14.36 -12.02 -20.20
C HIS A 342 14.04 -12.35 -21.65
N LEU A 343 13.24 -11.50 -22.30
CA LEU A 343 13.05 -11.62 -23.74
C LEU A 343 14.42 -11.48 -24.42
N SER A 344 15.20 -10.41 -24.17
CA SER A 344 16.48 -10.12 -24.85
C SER A 344 17.55 -11.21 -24.85
N GLU A 345 17.50 -12.14 -23.90
CA GLU A 345 18.47 -13.22 -23.75
C GLU A 345 18.26 -14.41 -24.70
N MET A 346 17.23 -14.45 -25.57
CA MET A 346 17.12 -15.58 -26.51
C MET A 346 18.23 -15.55 -27.56
N LYS A 347 18.99 -16.64 -27.64
CA LYS A 347 19.81 -16.92 -28.84
C LYS A 347 18.89 -17.09 -30.06
N GLY A 348 19.05 -16.23 -31.07
CA GLY A 348 18.19 -16.17 -32.27
C GLY A 348 17.29 -14.93 -32.39
N PHE A 349 17.64 -13.86 -31.66
CA PHE A 349 16.81 -12.72 -31.26
C PHE A 349 16.16 -11.84 -32.33
N ALA A 350 16.48 -12.01 -33.62
CA ALA A 350 15.98 -11.11 -34.65
C ALA A 350 14.47 -11.20 -34.91
N LYS A 351 13.72 -12.15 -34.30
CA LYS A 351 12.32 -12.45 -34.69
C LYS A 351 11.29 -12.60 -33.56
N CYS A 352 11.64 -12.38 -32.29
CA CYS A 352 10.68 -12.52 -31.17
C CYS A 352 10.63 -11.27 -30.28
N HIS A 353 10.77 -10.09 -30.89
CA HIS A 353 10.49 -8.85 -30.18
C HIS A 353 8.98 -8.66 -30.05
N PRO A 354 8.47 -8.35 -28.85
CA PRO A 354 7.10 -7.90 -28.72
C PRO A 354 6.95 -6.60 -29.51
N VAL A 355 5.81 -6.49 -30.19
CA VAL A 355 5.45 -5.29 -30.96
C VAL A 355 5.19 -4.13 -29.99
N GLU A 356 4.57 -4.44 -28.86
CA GLU A 356 4.27 -3.49 -27.80
C GLU A 356 4.45 -4.16 -26.43
N ILE A 357 4.98 -3.39 -25.49
CA ILE A 357 5.01 -3.73 -24.07
C ILE A 357 4.33 -2.59 -23.33
N ALA A 358 3.23 -2.89 -22.65
CA ALA A 358 2.50 -1.94 -21.84
C ALA A 358 2.41 -2.43 -20.40
N SER A 359 2.73 -1.57 -19.43
CA SER A 359 2.40 -1.86 -18.03
C SER A 359 0.90 -1.73 -17.81
N ILE A 360 0.29 -2.73 -17.20
CA ILE A 360 -1.11 -2.68 -16.78
C ILE A 360 -1.21 -2.52 -15.27
N PHE A 361 -2.12 -1.64 -14.84
CA PHE A 361 -2.36 -1.25 -13.45
C PHE A 361 -3.85 -1.16 -13.16
#